data_AF-A0A014M296-F1
#
_entry.id   AF-A0A014M296-F1
#
_cell.length_a   1.000
_cell.length_b   1.000
_cell.length_c   1.000
_cell.angle_alpha   90.00
_cell.angle_beta   90.00
_cell.angle_gamma   90.00
#
_symmetry.space_group_name_H-M   'P 1'
#
loop_
_entity.id
_entity.type
_entity.pdbx_description
1 polymer ?
#
loop_
_entity_poly.entity_id
_entity_poly.type
_entity_poly.pdbx_seq_one_letter_code
_entity_poly.pdbx_strand_id
1 'polypeptide(L)'
;MALSGQAVTDQEGKRYWPGGTSHGLLAESDMQLLSQYDLTGRGFETTTDSPASFDHLDGKKQPKGLVKTIFERFFSVADNDGKPWSKAVAFNYRQLLNKIDDVKSTGYYPEQYRRAVQNPSMRDYLYRLCVKHPCEWYYSSEDPIWKSFLSPTMKKESPEWYAWSVKILTDTRWMHLVPYMEENQWHMHPLVFPDALRAKKKQGWAHSPFAELLGSVESKNDYTAYNRTWPHPKPTHSQAYHNTNLTSMTLSQVMAAQKTHDMFATGRFQIIPDTLKLAVSSLKLDVNDLYDNAMQDRIFEEYLIKVKRKPIINYLEGNGSVEDAAYAWALEFASAGVQKAREISRDPNEYERDADGHIKIDANYKKIHKRRWAKEDGVSYYSGDGLNKAHIMPDEMIKKLEESKNADR
;
A
#
# COMPACT_ATOMS: atom_id res chain seq x y z
N MET A 1 -2.31 -3.09 15.23
CA MET A 1 -3.25 -3.45 14.14
C MET A 1 -2.80 -2.72 12.88
N ALA A 2 -2.85 -3.33 11.70
CA ALA A 2 -2.54 -2.62 10.46
C ALA A 2 -3.66 -1.64 10.15
N LEU A 3 -3.32 -0.38 9.88
CA LEU A 3 -4.31 0.65 9.55
C LEU A 3 -4.69 0.57 8.06
N SER A 4 -5.96 0.79 7.77
CA SER A 4 -6.50 0.85 6.41
C SER A 4 -7.06 2.23 6.12
N GLY A 5 -6.70 2.81 4.98
CA GLY A 5 -7.18 4.12 4.53
C GLY A 5 -6.05 5.10 4.25
N GLN A 6 -6.40 6.25 3.70
CA GLN A 6 -5.46 7.36 3.48
C GLN A 6 -5.34 8.21 4.73
N ALA A 7 -4.14 8.75 4.98
CA ALA A 7 -3.93 9.72 6.04
C ALA A 7 -4.67 11.03 5.72
N VAL A 8 -5.23 11.66 6.74
CA VAL A 8 -5.78 13.02 6.67
C VAL A 8 -4.85 13.98 7.38
N THR A 9 -4.80 15.23 6.90
CA THR A 9 -3.92 16.26 7.46
C THR A 9 -4.77 17.36 8.11
N ASP A 10 -4.40 17.82 9.30
CA ASP A 10 -5.04 18.98 9.93
C ASP A 10 -4.53 20.32 9.37
N GLN A 11 -5.08 21.42 9.86
CA GLN A 11 -4.71 22.78 9.42
C GLN A 11 -3.27 23.17 9.80
N GLU A 12 -2.64 22.44 10.73
CA GLU A 12 -1.26 22.64 11.17
C GLU A 12 -0.28 21.72 10.43
N GLY A 13 -0.77 20.90 9.48
CA GLY A 13 0.07 19.98 8.71
C GLY A 13 0.35 18.65 9.41
N LYS A 14 -0.27 18.34 10.56
CA LYS A 14 -0.10 17.05 11.24
C LYS A 14 -0.96 15.99 10.57
N ARG A 15 -0.39 14.80 10.43
CA ARG A 15 -1.04 13.66 9.75
C ARG A 15 -1.66 12.72 10.74
N TYR A 16 -2.85 12.26 10.40
CA TYR A 16 -3.62 11.29 11.17
C TYR A 16 -4.12 10.16 10.28
N TRP A 17 -4.15 8.96 10.83
CA TRP A 17 -4.54 7.76 10.11
C TRP A 17 -5.85 7.20 10.66
N PRO A 18 -6.74 6.66 9.81
CA PRO A 18 -7.97 6.04 10.27
C PRO A 18 -7.64 4.79 11.11
N GLY A 19 -8.02 4.81 12.39
CA GLY A 19 -7.85 3.71 13.34
C GLY A 19 -8.76 2.50 13.08
N GLY A 20 -9.62 2.57 12.06
CA GLY A 20 -10.73 1.63 11.82
C GLY A 20 -12.07 2.15 12.36
N THR A 21 -13.13 1.36 12.21
CA THR A 21 -14.55 1.74 12.44
C THR A 21 -14.89 2.22 13.85
N SER A 22 -14.00 2.03 14.83
CA SER A 22 -14.24 2.32 16.24
C SER A 22 -13.11 3.08 16.96
N HIS A 23 -12.04 3.46 16.26
CA HIS A 23 -10.84 4.06 16.89
C HIS A 23 -10.55 5.50 16.46
N GLY A 24 -11.39 6.10 15.61
CA GLY A 24 -11.21 7.49 15.18
C GLY A 24 -9.92 7.70 14.37
N LEU A 25 -9.28 8.85 14.56
CA LEU A 25 -8.03 9.24 13.91
C LEU A 25 -6.86 9.07 14.89
N LEU A 26 -5.80 8.37 14.45
CA LEU A 26 -4.56 8.16 15.21
C LEU A 26 -3.46 9.09 14.68
N ALA A 27 -2.80 9.81 15.57
CA ALA A 27 -1.69 10.68 15.18
C ALA A 27 -0.52 9.86 14.64
N GLU A 28 0.11 10.31 13.55
CA GLU A 28 1.24 9.60 12.95
C GLU A 28 2.43 9.42 13.91
N SER A 29 2.60 10.32 14.89
CA SER A 29 3.60 10.21 15.96
C SER A 29 3.41 8.99 16.86
N ASP A 30 2.18 8.49 16.96
CA ASP A 30 1.81 7.39 17.86
C ASP A 30 1.84 6.04 17.13
N MET A 31 2.31 6.05 15.87
CA MET A 31 2.36 4.89 15.01
C MET A 31 3.79 4.41 14.78
N GLN A 32 3.92 3.12 14.54
CA GLN A 32 5.17 2.49 14.15
C GLN A 32 5.04 1.94 12.73
N LEU A 33 5.96 2.34 11.85
CA LEU A 33 6.10 1.70 10.54
C LEU A 33 6.77 0.33 10.73
N LEU A 34 6.10 -0.73 10.31
CA LEU A 34 6.60 -2.09 10.39
C LEU A 34 6.87 -2.64 9.00
N SER A 35 7.95 -3.43 8.89
CA SER A 35 8.21 -4.21 7.69
C SER A 35 7.09 -5.22 7.46
N GLN A 36 6.77 -5.50 6.19
CA GLN A 36 5.86 -6.58 5.85
C GLN A 36 6.33 -7.93 6.43
N TYR A 37 7.64 -8.14 6.51
CA TYR A 37 8.24 -9.38 7.01
C TYR A 37 8.45 -9.38 8.53
N ASP A 38 8.19 -8.26 9.22
CA ASP A 38 8.21 -8.22 10.69
C ASP A 38 6.93 -8.81 11.27
N LEU A 39 6.81 -10.14 11.18
CA LEU A 39 5.64 -10.87 11.68
C LEU A 39 5.46 -10.68 13.19
N THR A 40 6.55 -10.61 13.96
CA THR A 40 6.52 -10.37 15.40
C THR A 40 5.92 -9.01 15.73
N GLY A 41 6.40 -7.93 15.11
CA GLY A 41 5.82 -6.59 15.29
C GLY A 41 4.35 -6.52 14.86
N ARG A 42 3.94 -7.40 13.93
CA ARG A 42 2.56 -7.54 13.47
C ARG A 42 1.69 -8.47 14.33
N GLY A 43 2.24 -8.96 15.45
CA GLY A 43 1.54 -9.73 16.49
C GLY A 43 1.57 -11.25 16.30
N PHE A 44 2.35 -11.77 15.35
CA PHE A 44 2.55 -13.22 15.22
C PHE A 44 3.48 -13.73 16.31
N GLU A 45 3.11 -14.88 16.86
CA GLU A 45 3.92 -15.61 17.84
C GLU A 45 4.00 -17.07 17.44
N THR A 46 5.07 -17.74 17.85
CA THR A 46 5.31 -19.15 17.59
C THR A 46 5.27 -19.95 18.89
N THR A 47 4.75 -21.17 18.81
CA THR A 47 4.89 -22.16 19.88
C THR A 47 5.07 -23.55 19.29
N THR A 48 5.61 -24.47 20.08
CA THR A 48 5.73 -25.88 19.71
C THR A 48 4.89 -26.70 20.68
N ASP A 49 4.16 -27.67 20.16
CA ASP A 49 3.38 -28.59 20.96
C ASP A 49 3.78 -30.05 20.64
N SER A 50 3.85 -30.87 21.67
CA SER A 50 4.26 -32.28 21.58
C SER A 50 3.26 -33.13 22.36
N PRO A 51 2.03 -33.26 21.84
CA PRO A 51 0.96 -33.91 22.58
C PRO A 51 1.11 -35.42 22.57
N ALA A 52 0.61 -36.07 23.61
CA ALA A 52 0.53 -37.52 23.68
C ALA A 52 -0.58 -38.12 22.80
N SER A 53 -1.50 -37.28 22.29
CA SER A 53 -2.71 -37.67 21.55
C SER A 53 -3.20 -36.51 20.68
N PHE A 54 -3.85 -36.79 19.54
CA PHE A 54 -4.58 -35.77 18.77
C PHE A 54 -5.85 -35.26 19.48
N ASP A 55 -6.36 -36.02 20.46
CA ASP A 55 -7.43 -35.55 21.33
C ASP A 55 -6.88 -34.69 22.47
N HIS A 56 -6.83 -33.38 22.23
CA HIS A 56 -6.42 -32.37 23.21
C HIS A 56 -7.45 -32.10 24.30
N LEU A 57 -8.71 -32.54 24.10
CA LEU A 57 -9.83 -32.21 24.98
C LEU A 57 -10.62 -33.47 25.42
N ASP A 58 -9.91 -34.50 25.91
CA ASP A 58 -10.45 -35.83 26.26
C ASP A 58 -11.45 -35.84 27.45
N GLY A 59 -11.61 -34.72 28.15
CA GLY A 59 -12.47 -34.57 29.34
C GLY A 59 -11.99 -35.27 30.60
N LYS A 60 -10.88 -36.01 30.53
CA LYS A 60 -10.32 -36.83 31.62
C LYS A 60 -9.06 -36.20 32.20
N LYS A 61 -8.13 -35.79 31.35
CA LYS A 61 -6.82 -35.23 31.72
C LYS A 61 -6.80 -33.73 31.44
N GLN A 62 -6.44 -32.94 32.45
CA GLN A 62 -6.31 -31.49 32.28
C GLN A 62 -5.37 -31.17 31.08
N PRO A 63 -5.79 -30.29 30.16
CA PRO A 63 -5.10 -30.11 28.88
C PRO A 63 -3.89 -29.16 29.03
N LYS A 64 -2.76 -29.71 29.46
CA LYS A 64 -1.52 -28.96 29.80
C LYS A 64 -0.67 -28.49 28.61
N GLY A 65 -0.93 -28.99 27.39
CA GLY A 65 -0.19 -28.64 26.16
C GLY A 65 -0.75 -27.38 25.49
N LEU A 66 -0.92 -27.43 24.16
CA LEU A 66 -1.38 -26.31 23.34
C LEU A 66 -2.57 -25.52 23.91
N VAL A 67 -3.58 -26.19 24.48
CA VAL A 67 -4.75 -25.53 25.07
C VAL A 67 -4.38 -24.60 26.22
N LYS A 68 -3.48 -25.05 27.12
CA LYS A 68 -2.97 -24.21 28.21
C LYS A 68 -2.21 -23.02 27.64
N THR A 69 -1.34 -23.23 26.66
CA THR A 69 -0.59 -22.16 25.99
C THR A 69 -1.51 -21.11 25.37
N ILE A 70 -2.61 -21.52 24.71
CA ILE A 70 -3.62 -20.59 24.19
C ILE A 70 -4.25 -19.78 25.31
N PHE A 71 -4.61 -20.41 26.44
CA PHE A 71 -5.20 -19.71 27.58
C PHE A 71 -4.23 -18.76 28.28
N GLU A 72 -2.97 -19.12 28.42
CA GLU A 72 -1.91 -18.25 28.95
C GLU A 72 -1.74 -17.02 28.06
N ARG A 73 -1.74 -17.22 26.73
CA ARG A 73 -1.71 -16.12 25.77
C ARG A 73 -2.91 -15.19 25.92
N PHE A 74 -4.13 -15.74 25.93
CA PHE A 74 -5.35 -14.94 26.07
C PHE A 74 -5.41 -14.21 27.42
N PHE A 75 -4.95 -14.85 28.49
CA PHE A 75 -4.80 -14.22 29.80
C PHE A 75 -3.83 -13.04 29.74
N SER A 76 -2.62 -13.24 29.20
CA SER A 76 -1.59 -12.20 29.09
C SER A 76 -2.09 -11.01 28.28
N VAL A 77 -2.74 -11.26 27.13
CA VAL A 77 -3.36 -10.21 26.31
C VAL A 77 -4.40 -9.43 27.10
N ALA A 78 -5.35 -10.12 27.73
CA ALA A 78 -6.44 -9.48 28.45
C ALA A 78 -5.99 -8.71 29.71
N ASP A 79 -4.90 -9.14 30.35
CA ASP A 79 -4.40 -8.49 31.55
C ASP A 79 -3.60 -7.23 31.23
N ASN A 80 -2.91 -7.21 30.09
CA ASN A 80 -1.97 -6.16 29.69
C ASN A 80 -2.51 -5.15 28.68
N ASP A 81 -3.72 -5.32 28.13
CA ASP A 81 -4.27 -4.43 27.09
C ASP A 81 -4.75 -3.05 27.61
N GLY A 82 -4.69 -2.81 28.92
CA GLY A 82 -5.08 -1.56 29.57
C GLY A 82 -6.58 -1.25 29.54
N LYS A 83 -7.43 -2.16 29.04
CA LYS A 83 -8.86 -1.93 28.86
C LYS A 83 -9.66 -2.40 30.09
N PRO A 84 -10.49 -1.54 30.70
CA PRO A 84 -11.27 -1.91 31.88
C PRO A 84 -12.17 -3.14 31.66
N TRP A 85 -12.78 -3.27 30.48
CA TRP A 85 -13.67 -4.39 30.16
C TRP A 85 -12.93 -5.72 29.93
N SER A 86 -11.64 -5.69 29.62
CA SER A 86 -10.84 -6.91 29.42
C SER A 86 -10.48 -7.62 30.73
N LYS A 87 -10.59 -6.94 31.88
CA LYS A 87 -10.32 -7.55 33.20
C LYS A 87 -11.23 -8.72 33.54
N ALA A 88 -12.49 -8.70 33.10
CA ALA A 88 -13.39 -9.85 33.23
C ALA A 88 -12.92 -11.05 32.41
N VAL A 89 -12.37 -10.80 31.21
CA VAL A 89 -11.81 -11.84 30.34
C VAL A 89 -10.55 -12.44 30.95
N ALA A 90 -9.64 -11.59 31.44
CA ALA A 90 -8.44 -12.02 32.16
C ALA A 90 -8.78 -12.89 33.38
N PHE A 91 -9.77 -12.46 34.18
CA PHE A 91 -10.26 -13.25 35.30
C PHE A 91 -10.74 -14.64 34.88
N ASN A 92 -11.55 -14.73 33.81
CA ASN A 92 -12.07 -16.00 33.32
C ASN A 92 -10.95 -16.97 32.87
N TYR A 93 -9.96 -16.48 32.12
CA TYR A 93 -8.83 -17.33 31.71
C TYR A 93 -7.95 -17.73 32.89
N ARG A 94 -7.74 -16.84 33.87
CA ARG A 94 -7.04 -17.18 35.12
C ARG A 94 -7.72 -18.34 35.85
N GLN A 95 -9.06 -18.35 35.92
CA GLN A 95 -9.81 -19.46 36.53
C GLN A 95 -9.62 -20.78 35.77
N LEU A 96 -9.62 -20.75 34.43
CA LEU A 96 -9.38 -21.94 33.61
C LEU A 96 -7.96 -22.47 33.79
N LEU A 97 -6.96 -21.58 33.82
CA LEU A 97 -5.56 -21.94 34.08
C LEU A 97 -5.39 -22.58 35.46
N ASN A 98 -5.98 -21.98 36.50
CA ASN A 98 -5.96 -22.56 37.85
C ASN A 98 -6.55 -23.97 37.88
N LYS A 99 -7.61 -24.25 37.12
CA LYS A 99 -8.19 -25.59 37.00
C LYS A 99 -7.28 -26.58 36.28
N ILE A 100 -6.55 -26.13 35.25
CA ILE A 100 -5.57 -26.96 34.53
C ILE A 100 -4.42 -27.36 35.46
N ASP A 101 -4.00 -26.43 36.33
CA ASP A 101 -2.87 -26.63 37.24
C ASP A 101 -3.27 -27.32 38.57
N ASP A 102 -4.57 -27.41 38.87
CA ASP A 102 -5.07 -28.10 40.06
C ASP A 102 -4.89 -29.63 39.94
N VAL A 103 -3.92 -30.14 40.70
CA VAL A 103 -3.57 -31.57 40.77
C VAL A 103 -4.72 -32.42 41.33
N LYS A 104 -5.68 -31.82 42.04
CA LYS A 104 -6.85 -32.51 42.61
C LYS A 104 -8.04 -32.56 41.64
N SER A 105 -7.97 -31.86 40.51
CA SER A 105 -9.06 -31.80 39.54
C SER A 105 -9.24 -33.12 38.81
N THR A 106 -10.39 -33.78 39.03
CA THR A 106 -10.75 -35.02 38.33
C THR A 106 -11.65 -34.70 37.14
N GLY A 107 -11.08 -34.73 35.94
CA GLY A 107 -11.80 -34.45 34.70
C GLY A 107 -12.24 -32.98 34.55
N TYR A 108 -12.82 -32.66 33.39
CA TYR A 108 -13.32 -31.32 33.06
C TYR A 108 -14.35 -31.43 31.94
N TYR A 109 -15.13 -30.36 31.73
CA TYR A 109 -16.10 -30.30 30.65
C TYR A 109 -15.41 -29.81 29.36
N PRO A 110 -15.20 -30.66 28.32
CA PRO A 110 -14.42 -30.29 27.13
C PRO A 110 -14.98 -29.09 26.39
N GLU A 111 -16.30 -28.96 26.35
CA GLU A 111 -16.98 -27.91 25.60
C GLU A 111 -16.79 -26.52 26.25
N GLN A 112 -16.59 -26.44 27.57
CA GLN A 112 -16.19 -25.18 28.22
C GLN A 112 -14.85 -24.69 27.65
N TYR A 113 -13.88 -25.59 27.49
CA TYR A 113 -12.54 -25.25 27.03
C TYR A 113 -12.55 -24.95 25.53
N ARG A 114 -13.32 -25.71 24.73
CA ARG A 114 -13.51 -25.45 23.30
C ARG A 114 -14.08 -24.04 23.05
N ARG A 115 -15.11 -23.65 23.81
CA ARG A 115 -15.68 -22.29 23.73
C ARG A 115 -14.69 -21.22 24.17
N ALA A 116 -13.88 -21.49 25.17
CA ALA A 116 -12.84 -20.57 25.64
C ALA A 116 -11.73 -20.36 24.60
N VAL A 117 -11.36 -21.39 23.83
CA VAL A 117 -10.45 -21.26 22.67
C VAL A 117 -11.11 -20.41 21.57
N GLN A 118 -12.40 -20.61 21.31
CA GLN A 118 -13.15 -19.94 20.24
C GLN A 118 -13.67 -18.54 20.62
N ASN A 119 -13.13 -17.92 21.68
CA ASN A 119 -13.60 -16.62 22.16
C ASN A 119 -13.46 -15.53 21.07
N PRO A 120 -14.56 -14.91 20.62
CA PRO A 120 -14.53 -13.90 19.57
C PRO A 120 -13.62 -12.70 19.88
N SER A 121 -13.51 -12.28 21.14
CA SER A 121 -12.65 -11.15 21.51
C SER A 121 -11.15 -11.46 21.43
N MET A 122 -10.80 -12.75 21.41
CA MET A 122 -9.42 -13.23 21.37
C MET A 122 -9.00 -13.78 20.00
N ARG A 123 -9.92 -13.78 19.04
CA ARG A 123 -9.75 -14.36 17.71
C ARG A 123 -8.49 -13.87 16.99
N ASP A 124 -8.23 -12.56 17.06
CA ASP A 124 -7.13 -11.94 16.33
C ASP A 124 -5.75 -12.41 16.85
N TYR A 125 -5.67 -12.73 18.15
CA TYR A 125 -4.48 -13.28 18.81
C TYR A 125 -4.35 -14.78 18.55
N LEU A 126 -5.47 -15.52 18.49
CA LEU A 126 -5.47 -16.93 18.11
C LEU A 126 -4.97 -17.12 16.68
N TYR A 127 -5.48 -16.32 15.74
CA TYR A 127 -5.17 -16.47 14.32
C TYR A 127 -3.74 -16.05 13.96
N ARG A 128 -3.05 -15.37 14.89
CA ARG A 128 -1.63 -15.03 14.79
C ARG A 128 -0.74 -15.96 15.61
N LEU A 129 -1.27 -17.07 16.13
CA LEU A 129 -0.47 -18.14 16.71
C LEU A 129 -0.05 -19.12 15.60
N CYS A 130 1.25 -19.30 15.42
CA CYS A 130 1.83 -20.34 14.57
C CYS A 130 2.30 -21.49 15.46
N VAL A 131 1.83 -22.70 15.21
CA VAL A 131 2.08 -23.85 16.09
C VAL A 131 2.86 -24.91 15.35
N LYS A 132 4.03 -25.29 15.85
CA LYS A 132 4.71 -26.51 15.38
C LYS A 132 4.06 -27.72 16.05
N HIS A 133 3.36 -28.54 15.28
CA HIS A 133 2.49 -29.60 15.80
C HIS A 133 2.48 -30.82 14.87
N PRO A 134 2.39 -32.06 15.42
CA PRO A 134 2.19 -33.27 14.64
C PRO A 134 1.04 -33.17 13.63
N CYS A 135 1.20 -33.76 12.45
CA CYS A 135 0.13 -33.75 11.44
C CYS A 135 -0.15 -35.14 10.87
N GLU A 136 -1.35 -35.29 10.33
CA GLU A 136 -1.83 -36.51 9.67
C GLU A 136 -1.02 -36.88 8.42
N TRP A 137 -0.27 -35.95 7.83
CA TRP A 137 0.53 -36.21 6.64
C TRP A 137 1.85 -36.93 6.94
N TYR A 138 2.29 -36.96 8.21
CA TYR A 138 3.53 -37.64 8.63
C TYR A 138 3.29 -38.90 9.47
N TYR A 139 2.40 -38.84 10.47
CA TYR A 139 2.15 -39.95 11.39
C TYR A 139 1.08 -40.93 10.87
N SER A 140 1.30 -42.22 11.11
CA SER A 140 0.40 -43.32 10.77
C SER A 140 -0.58 -43.66 11.89
N SER A 141 -1.60 -44.47 11.57
CA SER A 141 -2.52 -45.03 12.57
C SER A 141 -1.83 -45.87 13.65
N GLU A 142 -0.62 -46.37 13.38
CA GLU A 142 0.17 -47.17 14.30
C GLU A 142 1.07 -46.34 15.23
N ASP A 143 1.16 -45.04 15.01
CA ASP A 143 1.98 -44.17 15.85
C ASP A 143 1.24 -43.83 17.17
N PRO A 144 1.98 -43.64 18.29
CA PRO A 144 1.38 -43.43 19.61
C PRO A 144 0.33 -42.32 19.66
N ILE A 145 0.54 -41.26 18.90
CA ILE A 145 -0.31 -40.07 18.87
C ILE A 145 -1.71 -40.33 18.28
N TRP A 146 -1.84 -41.32 17.37
CA TRP A 146 -3.11 -41.75 16.78
C TRP A 146 -3.71 -42.95 17.51
N LYS A 147 -2.88 -43.81 18.10
CA LYS A 147 -3.32 -45.03 18.81
C LYS A 147 -4.31 -44.77 19.95
N SER A 148 -4.17 -43.65 20.65
CA SER A 148 -5.13 -43.23 21.70
C SER A 148 -6.52 -42.96 21.14
N PHE A 149 -6.59 -42.29 19.98
CA PHE A 149 -7.83 -41.95 19.29
C PHE A 149 -8.44 -43.18 18.59
N LEU A 150 -7.63 -43.91 17.83
CA LEU A 150 -7.98 -45.16 17.14
C LEU A 150 -8.01 -46.35 18.10
N SER A 151 -8.77 -46.21 19.18
CA SER A 151 -8.84 -47.19 20.26
C SER A 151 -9.58 -48.49 19.85
N PRO A 152 -9.33 -49.61 20.53
CA PRO A 152 -10.12 -50.83 20.37
C PRO A 152 -11.63 -50.61 20.61
N THR A 153 -11.98 -49.71 21.54
CA THR A 153 -13.36 -49.32 21.81
C THR A 153 -14.00 -48.66 20.59
N MET A 154 -13.34 -47.69 19.97
CA MET A 154 -13.83 -47.04 18.75
C MET A 154 -14.01 -48.04 17.61
N LYS A 155 -13.07 -48.98 17.45
CA LYS A 155 -13.18 -50.06 16.45
C LYS A 155 -14.41 -50.95 16.66
N LYS A 156 -14.79 -51.19 17.92
CA LYS A 156 -15.95 -52.02 18.28
C LYS A 156 -17.28 -51.26 18.16
N GLU A 157 -17.33 -50.03 18.66
CA GLU A 157 -18.57 -49.24 18.75
C GLU A 157 -18.91 -48.53 17.43
N SER A 158 -17.88 -48.13 16.66
CA SER A 158 -18.00 -47.36 15.42
C SER A 158 -17.04 -47.90 14.34
N PRO A 159 -17.21 -49.15 13.88
CA PRO A 159 -16.27 -49.81 12.96
C PRO A 159 -16.10 -49.09 11.62
N GLU A 160 -17.17 -48.49 11.08
CA GLU A 160 -17.12 -47.74 9.82
C GLU A 160 -16.25 -46.48 9.96
N TRP A 161 -16.44 -45.72 11.04
CA TRP A 161 -15.62 -44.54 11.36
C TRP A 161 -14.15 -44.92 11.56
N TYR A 162 -13.89 -46.02 12.27
CA TYR A 162 -12.53 -46.52 12.45
C TYR A 162 -11.86 -46.86 11.12
N ALA A 163 -12.53 -47.65 10.26
CA ALA A 163 -12.00 -48.03 8.96
C ALA A 163 -11.75 -46.80 8.07
N TRP A 164 -12.69 -45.84 8.08
CA TRP A 164 -12.56 -44.59 7.35
C TRP A 164 -11.37 -43.74 7.84
N SER A 165 -11.22 -43.56 9.15
CA SER A 165 -10.09 -42.80 9.72
C SER A 165 -8.74 -43.43 9.39
N VAL A 166 -8.61 -44.75 9.52
CA VAL A 166 -7.37 -45.47 9.13
C VAL A 166 -7.10 -45.31 7.64
N LYS A 167 -8.14 -45.42 6.80
CA LYS A 167 -7.99 -45.26 5.34
C LYS A 167 -7.51 -43.85 4.99
N ILE A 168 -8.11 -42.80 5.56
CA ILE A 168 -7.68 -41.42 5.31
C ILE A 168 -6.23 -41.23 5.72
N LEU A 169 -5.85 -41.65 6.93
CA LEU A 169 -4.46 -41.53 7.37
C LEU A 169 -3.50 -42.28 6.46
N THR A 170 -3.90 -43.44 5.94
CA THR A 170 -3.06 -44.20 5.01
C THR A 170 -2.92 -43.48 3.66
N ASP A 171 -4.01 -42.95 3.12
CA ASP A 171 -4.05 -42.31 1.80
C ASP A 171 -3.43 -40.90 1.79
N THR A 172 -3.51 -40.15 2.89
CA THR A 172 -3.03 -38.75 2.98
C THR A 172 -1.65 -38.62 3.59
N ARG A 173 -1.06 -39.71 4.08
CA ARG A 173 0.29 -39.71 4.67
C ARG A 173 1.34 -39.85 3.57
N TRP A 174 2.05 -38.77 3.28
CA TRP A 174 3.08 -38.72 2.24
C TRP A 174 4.39 -38.08 2.71
N MET A 175 4.39 -37.27 3.77
CA MET A 175 5.54 -36.45 4.15
C MET A 175 6.77 -37.28 4.52
N HIS A 176 6.57 -38.43 5.18
CA HIS A 176 7.65 -39.37 5.53
C HIS A 176 8.40 -39.93 4.30
N LEU A 177 7.86 -39.79 3.09
CA LEU A 177 8.49 -40.21 1.84
C LEU A 177 9.35 -39.11 1.21
N VAL A 178 9.24 -37.86 1.67
CA VAL A 178 9.92 -36.70 1.08
C VAL A 178 11.21 -36.42 1.86
N PRO A 179 12.39 -36.49 1.22
CA PRO A 179 13.65 -36.15 1.88
C PRO A 179 13.64 -34.74 2.48
N TYR A 180 14.26 -34.59 3.64
CA TYR A 180 14.41 -33.32 4.38
C TYR A 180 13.11 -32.71 4.95
N MET A 181 11.96 -33.39 4.83
CA MET A 181 10.76 -32.97 5.57
C MET A 181 10.83 -33.39 7.04
N GLU A 182 10.62 -32.42 7.92
CA GLU A 182 10.51 -32.68 9.36
C GLU A 182 9.17 -33.33 9.72
N GLU A 183 9.17 -34.10 10.81
CA GLU A 183 7.99 -34.80 11.31
C GLU A 183 6.84 -33.87 11.76
N ASN A 184 7.19 -32.74 12.40
CA ASN A 184 6.24 -31.76 12.91
C ASN A 184 6.29 -30.47 12.08
N GLN A 185 5.15 -30.09 11.52
CA GLN A 185 5.04 -28.92 10.65
C GLN A 185 4.52 -27.70 11.39
N TRP A 186 4.80 -26.52 10.83
CA TRP A 186 4.20 -25.27 11.28
C TRP A 186 2.79 -25.11 10.73
N HIS A 187 1.82 -25.00 11.63
CA HIS A 187 0.42 -24.73 11.33
C HIS A 187 0.13 -23.25 11.56
N MET A 188 -0.50 -22.63 10.57
CA MET A 188 -0.78 -21.19 10.53
C MET A 188 -2.23 -20.97 10.10
N HIS A 189 -2.83 -19.86 10.50
CA HIS A 189 -4.18 -19.54 10.04
C HIS A 189 -4.18 -19.27 8.52
N PRO A 190 -5.00 -19.97 7.72
CA PRO A 190 -4.87 -20.01 6.26
C PRO A 190 -5.22 -18.69 5.54
N LEU A 191 -5.90 -17.76 6.23
CA LEU A 191 -6.22 -16.43 5.69
C LEU A 191 -5.35 -15.33 6.29
N VAL A 192 -5.28 -15.22 7.63
CA VAL A 192 -4.53 -14.17 8.33
C VAL A 192 -3.03 -14.21 8.03
N PHE A 193 -2.40 -15.38 7.94
CA PHE A 193 -0.97 -15.46 7.66
C PHE A 193 -0.63 -15.04 6.22
N PRO A 194 -1.28 -15.58 5.16
CA PRO A 194 -1.05 -15.10 3.80
C PRO A 194 -1.45 -13.64 3.58
N ASP A 195 -2.52 -13.16 4.22
CA ASP A 195 -2.90 -11.74 4.16
C ASP A 195 -1.81 -10.84 4.73
N ALA A 196 -1.14 -11.28 5.80
CA ALA A 196 0.01 -10.56 6.33
C ALA A 196 1.16 -10.48 5.31
N LEU A 197 1.41 -11.57 4.57
CA LEU A 197 2.45 -11.63 3.55
C LEU A 197 2.04 -11.06 2.19
N ARG A 198 0.77 -10.67 2.00
CA ARG A 198 0.29 -10.16 0.71
C ARG A 198 0.95 -8.83 0.38
N ALA A 199 1.82 -8.82 -0.63
CA ALA A 199 2.39 -7.58 -1.15
C ALA A 199 1.26 -6.62 -1.56
N LYS A 200 1.37 -5.33 -1.19
CA LYS A 200 0.50 -4.33 -1.79
C LYS A 200 0.80 -4.30 -3.29
N LYS A 201 -0.25 -4.36 -4.12
CA LYS A 201 -0.10 -4.25 -5.56
C LYS A 201 0.55 -2.88 -5.83
N LYS A 202 1.71 -2.85 -6.50
CA LYS A 202 2.34 -1.60 -6.94
C LYS A 202 1.32 -0.85 -7.78
N GLN A 203 0.84 0.30 -7.30
CA GLN A 203 -0.22 1.05 -7.97
C GLN A 203 0.31 1.80 -9.20
N GLY A 204 1.61 1.78 -9.47
CA GLY A 204 2.24 2.58 -10.52
C GLY A 204 2.69 3.94 -9.98
N TRP A 205 3.53 4.64 -10.74
CA TRP A 205 4.08 5.93 -10.32
C TRP A 205 3.04 7.05 -10.25
N ALA A 206 1.87 6.91 -10.90
CA ALA A 206 0.75 7.85 -10.81
C ALA A 206 0.14 7.92 -9.41
N HIS A 207 0.35 6.92 -8.56
CA HIS A 207 -0.09 6.91 -7.15
C HIS A 207 1.06 7.06 -6.16
N SER A 208 2.23 7.49 -6.65
CA SER A 208 3.38 7.77 -5.80
C SER A 208 3.19 9.09 -5.02
N PRO A 209 3.87 9.28 -3.86
CA PRO A 209 3.90 10.55 -3.13
C PRO A 209 4.21 11.77 -4.02
N PHE A 210 5.07 11.60 -5.03
CA PHE A 210 5.37 12.61 -6.05
C PHE A 210 4.13 12.98 -6.88
N ALA A 211 3.47 11.97 -7.47
CA ALA A 211 2.29 12.20 -8.31
C ALA A 211 1.09 12.71 -7.50
N GLU A 212 0.95 12.29 -6.24
CA GLU A 212 -0.03 12.81 -5.30
C GLU A 212 0.17 14.29 -4.99
N LEU A 213 1.42 14.72 -4.73
CA LEU A 213 1.72 16.13 -4.50
C LEU A 213 1.44 16.95 -5.77
N LEU A 214 1.94 16.49 -6.92
CA LEU A 214 1.69 17.14 -8.21
C LEU A 214 0.20 17.32 -8.47
N GLY A 215 -0.58 16.23 -8.45
CA GLY A 215 -2.01 16.28 -8.72
C GLY A 215 -2.77 17.12 -7.68
N SER A 216 -2.33 17.16 -6.42
CA SER A 216 -2.98 17.98 -5.38
C SER A 216 -2.91 19.48 -5.70
N VAL A 217 -1.82 19.94 -6.31
CA VAL A 217 -1.61 21.33 -6.68
C VAL A 217 -2.22 21.65 -8.05
N GLU A 218 -2.09 20.74 -9.01
CA GLU A 218 -2.61 20.93 -10.37
C GLU A 218 -4.14 20.88 -10.44
N SER A 219 -4.77 19.96 -9.68
CA SER A 219 -6.20 19.70 -9.80
C SER A 219 -6.91 19.30 -8.51
N LYS A 220 -6.24 19.33 -7.35
CA LYS A 220 -6.71 18.70 -6.11
C LYS A 220 -6.93 17.18 -6.24
N ASN A 221 -6.08 16.53 -7.05
CA ASN A 221 -6.16 15.11 -7.41
C ASN A 221 -7.48 14.69 -8.09
N ASP A 222 -8.23 15.64 -8.66
CA ASP A 222 -9.48 15.38 -9.37
C ASP A 222 -9.20 15.03 -10.83
N TYR A 223 -9.53 13.80 -11.23
CA TYR A 223 -9.44 13.31 -12.61
C TYR A 223 -10.48 13.92 -13.55
N THR A 224 -11.52 14.55 -13.01
CA THR A 224 -12.57 15.22 -13.78
C THR A 224 -12.30 16.71 -13.97
N ALA A 225 -11.21 17.23 -13.41
CA ALA A 225 -10.93 18.64 -13.46
C ALA A 225 -10.47 19.10 -14.85
N TYR A 226 -10.84 20.30 -15.25
CA TYR A 226 -10.21 20.99 -16.37
C TYR A 226 -10.23 22.49 -16.15
N ASN A 227 -9.35 23.22 -16.83
CA ASN A 227 -9.44 24.67 -16.90
C ASN A 227 -9.86 25.15 -18.29
N ARG A 228 -10.46 26.34 -18.33
CA ARG A 228 -10.76 27.08 -19.55
C ARG A 228 -10.02 28.41 -19.48
N THR A 229 -9.45 28.85 -20.61
CA THR A 229 -8.73 30.13 -20.69
C THR A 229 -9.31 31.02 -21.79
N TRP A 230 -9.23 32.35 -21.62
CA TRP A 230 -9.71 33.33 -22.63
C TRP A 230 -9.16 34.75 -22.36
N PRO A 231 -9.20 35.67 -23.34
CA PRO A 231 -9.47 35.45 -24.78
C PRO A 231 -8.25 34.87 -25.50
N HIS A 232 -8.45 34.15 -26.60
CA HIS A 232 -7.36 33.66 -27.45
C HIS A 232 -7.03 34.68 -28.56
N PRO A 233 -5.75 34.82 -28.97
CA PRO A 233 -4.61 33.95 -28.68
C PRO A 233 -3.82 34.27 -27.40
N LYS A 234 -4.10 35.39 -26.72
CA LYS A 234 -3.37 35.83 -25.51
C LYS A 234 -4.29 35.78 -24.28
N PRO A 235 -4.44 34.61 -23.63
CA PRO A 235 -5.35 34.46 -22.51
C PRO A 235 -4.95 35.36 -21.35
N THR A 236 -5.94 35.98 -20.72
CA THR A 236 -5.77 36.81 -19.51
C THR A 236 -6.63 36.32 -18.35
N HIS A 237 -7.52 35.35 -18.60
CA HIS A 237 -8.40 34.73 -17.63
C HIS A 237 -8.24 33.21 -17.67
N SER A 238 -8.41 32.58 -16.52
CA SER A 238 -8.47 31.12 -16.36
C SER A 238 -9.56 30.77 -15.34
N GLN A 239 -10.36 29.75 -15.63
CA GLN A 239 -11.37 29.22 -14.73
C GLN A 239 -11.27 27.70 -14.65
N ALA A 240 -11.20 27.17 -13.43
CA ALA A 240 -11.19 25.73 -13.16
C ALA A 240 -12.61 25.19 -12.97
N TYR A 241 -12.82 23.97 -13.44
CA TYR A 241 -14.05 23.19 -13.31
C TYR A 241 -13.73 21.84 -12.67
N HIS A 242 -14.63 21.34 -11.83
CA HIS A 242 -14.52 20.09 -11.07
C HIS A 242 -15.85 19.32 -11.12
N ASN A 243 -15.84 18.04 -10.78
CA ASN A 243 -17.03 17.16 -10.82
C ASN A 243 -17.71 17.14 -12.20
N THR A 244 -16.90 17.04 -13.25
CA THR A 244 -17.37 17.11 -14.64
C THR A 244 -17.51 15.72 -15.25
N ASN A 245 -17.98 15.64 -16.50
CA ASN A 245 -18.07 14.39 -17.26
C ASN A 245 -16.77 14.05 -18.01
N LEU A 246 -15.65 14.72 -17.74
CA LEU A 246 -14.38 14.56 -18.48
C LEU A 246 -13.92 13.10 -18.60
N THR A 247 -14.00 12.31 -17.53
CA THR A 247 -13.57 10.90 -17.51
C THR A 247 -14.48 9.97 -18.30
N SER A 248 -15.67 10.44 -18.69
CA SER A 248 -16.60 9.73 -19.58
C SER A 248 -16.45 10.16 -21.05
N MET A 249 -15.60 11.14 -21.35
CA MET A 249 -15.29 11.54 -22.73
C MET A 249 -14.21 10.63 -23.32
N THR A 250 -14.26 10.42 -24.63
CA THR A 250 -13.17 9.78 -25.37
C THR A 250 -11.99 10.73 -25.55
N LEU A 251 -10.79 10.19 -25.78
CA LEU A 251 -9.61 10.97 -26.15
C LEU A 251 -9.89 11.94 -27.32
N SER A 252 -10.61 11.48 -28.35
CA SER A 252 -10.98 12.31 -29.50
C SER A 252 -11.83 13.53 -29.12
N GLN A 253 -12.79 13.35 -28.21
CA GLN A 253 -13.67 14.42 -27.72
C GLN A 253 -12.89 15.42 -26.86
N VAL A 254 -11.99 14.94 -25.99
CA VAL A 254 -11.14 15.81 -25.17
C VAL A 254 -10.21 16.63 -26.08
N MET A 255 -9.57 16.01 -27.06
CA MET A 255 -8.72 16.71 -28.04
C MET A 255 -9.51 17.75 -28.85
N ALA A 256 -10.77 17.46 -29.20
CA ALA A 256 -11.64 18.42 -29.89
C ALA A 256 -11.98 19.63 -29.00
N ALA A 257 -12.33 19.42 -27.73
CA ALA A 257 -12.61 20.49 -26.77
C ALA A 257 -11.35 21.33 -26.45
N GLN A 258 -10.18 20.70 -26.46
CA GLN A 258 -8.87 21.35 -26.36
C GLN A 258 -8.58 22.27 -27.54
N LYS A 259 -8.96 21.84 -28.74
CA LYS A 259 -8.78 22.63 -29.97
C LYS A 259 -9.68 23.88 -30.00
N THR A 260 -10.88 23.82 -29.42
CA THR A 260 -11.80 24.96 -29.35
C THR A 260 -11.58 25.84 -28.11
N HIS A 261 -10.59 25.51 -27.27
CA HIS A 261 -10.31 26.18 -26.01
C HIS A 261 -11.46 26.11 -24.98
N ASP A 262 -12.35 25.13 -25.10
CA ASP A 262 -13.39 24.87 -24.11
C ASP A 262 -12.85 24.13 -22.89
N MET A 263 -11.80 23.32 -23.09
CA MET A 263 -11.04 22.65 -22.05
C MET A 263 -9.55 22.74 -22.39
N PHE A 264 -8.76 23.61 -21.77
CA PHE A 264 -7.35 23.77 -22.12
C PHE A 264 -6.46 22.71 -21.46
N ALA A 265 -6.31 22.77 -20.14
CA ALA A 265 -5.59 21.76 -19.35
C ALA A 265 -6.60 20.82 -18.69
N THR A 266 -6.39 19.50 -18.80
CA THR A 266 -7.39 18.49 -18.44
C THR A 266 -6.86 17.41 -17.52
N GLY A 267 -7.72 16.92 -16.64
CA GLY A 267 -7.47 15.79 -15.78
C GLY A 267 -6.62 16.09 -14.57
N ARG A 268 -6.26 15.02 -13.86
CA ARG A 268 -5.48 15.06 -12.62
C ARG A 268 -4.13 15.78 -12.79
N PHE A 269 -3.51 15.59 -13.96
CA PHE A 269 -2.20 16.10 -14.29
C PHE A 269 -2.25 17.28 -15.26
N GLN A 270 -3.41 17.95 -15.40
CA GLN A 270 -3.59 19.17 -16.21
C GLN A 270 -2.92 19.10 -17.60
N ILE A 271 -3.17 18.01 -18.32
CA ILE A 271 -2.56 17.73 -19.62
C ILE A 271 -3.12 18.71 -20.67
N ILE A 272 -2.22 19.46 -21.30
CA ILE A 272 -2.51 20.49 -22.33
C ILE A 272 -2.61 19.90 -23.76
N PRO A 273 -3.14 20.65 -24.76
CA PRO A 273 -3.46 20.09 -26.08
C PRO A 273 -2.29 19.44 -26.81
N ASP A 274 -1.14 20.12 -26.88
CA ASP A 274 0.04 19.60 -27.58
C ASP A 274 0.60 18.34 -26.89
N THR A 275 0.58 18.33 -25.57
CA THR A 275 1.02 17.18 -24.77
C THR A 275 0.12 15.98 -24.99
N LEU A 276 -1.21 16.15 -24.96
CA LEU A 276 -2.15 15.03 -25.20
C LEU A 276 -1.97 14.45 -26.61
N LYS A 277 -1.86 15.32 -27.62
CA LYS A 277 -1.63 14.91 -29.01
C LYS A 277 -0.34 14.10 -29.17
N LEU A 278 0.75 14.54 -28.54
CA LEU A 278 2.02 13.83 -28.57
C LEU A 278 1.96 12.52 -27.77
N ALA A 279 1.23 12.46 -26.66
CA ALA A 279 1.02 11.25 -25.90
C ALA A 279 0.27 10.18 -26.71
N VAL A 280 -0.86 10.56 -27.33
CA VAL A 280 -1.64 9.67 -28.21
C VAL A 280 -0.78 9.09 -29.33
N SER A 281 0.01 9.95 -29.98
CA SER A 281 0.94 9.52 -31.05
C SER A 281 2.05 8.60 -30.54
N SER A 282 2.71 8.97 -29.44
CA SER A 282 3.88 8.25 -28.92
C SER A 282 3.52 6.88 -28.35
N LEU A 283 2.38 6.80 -27.65
CA LEU A 283 1.89 5.58 -27.02
C LEU A 283 0.96 4.77 -27.92
N LYS A 284 0.63 5.28 -29.12
CA LYS A 284 -0.31 4.66 -30.08
C LYS A 284 -1.66 4.35 -29.43
N LEU A 285 -2.22 5.32 -28.70
CA LEU A 285 -3.51 5.18 -28.02
C LEU A 285 -4.65 5.18 -29.05
N ASP A 286 -5.71 4.40 -28.79
CA ASP A 286 -6.94 4.50 -29.57
C ASP A 286 -7.68 5.77 -29.14
N VAL A 287 -7.93 6.68 -30.08
CA VAL A 287 -8.63 7.94 -29.82
C VAL A 287 -10.10 7.75 -29.42
N ASN A 288 -10.66 6.54 -29.60
CA ASN A 288 -12.00 6.19 -29.15
C ASN A 288 -12.04 5.67 -27.71
N ASP A 289 -10.89 5.39 -27.11
CA ASP A 289 -10.83 5.01 -25.69
C ASP A 289 -11.23 6.19 -24.80
N LEU A 290 -11.77 5.86 -23.62
CA LEU A 290 -12.13 6.85 -22.61
C LEU A 290 -10.88 7.55 -22.05
N TYR A 291 -11.01 8.84 -21.78
CA TYR A 291 -10.05 9.63 -21.02
C TYR A 291 -10.27 9.49 -19.50
N ASP A 292 -10.50 8.26 -19.08
CA ASP A 292 -10.78 7.89 -17.70
C ASP A 292 -9.51 7.95 -16.81
N ASN A 293 -9.66 7.58 -15.53
CA ASN A 293 -8.56 7.66 -14.58
C ASN A 293 -7.36 6.80 -15.02
N ALA A 294 -7.63 5.59 -15.51
CA ALA A 294 -6.58 4.66 -15.93
C ALA A 294 -5.84 5.18 -17.17
N MET A 295 -6.55 5.80 -18.11
CA MET A 295 -5.93 6.43 -19.28
C MET A 295 -5.06 7.64 -18.90
N GLN A 296 -5.52 8.47 -17.98
CA GLN A 296 -4.75 9.62 -17.49
C GLN A 296 -3.48 9.17 -16.75
N ASP A 297 -3.58 8.14 -15.90
CA ASP A 297 -2.43 7.54 -15.21
C ASP A 297 -1.43 6.95 -16.20
N ARG A 298 -1.93 6.24 -17.22
CA ARG A 298 -1.10 5.69 -18.29
C ARG A 298 -0.35 6.77 -19.05
N ILE A 299 -1.01 7.87 -19.42
CA ILE A 299 -0.35 9.00 -20.09
C ILE A 299 0.70 9.64 -19.18
N PHE A 300 0.41 9.79 -17.89
CA PHE A 300 1.38 10.30 -16.93
C PHE A 300 2.62 9.41 -16.83
N GLU A 301 2.43 8.12 -16.61
CA GLU A 301 3.51 7.17 -16.40
C GLU A 301 4.31 6.88 -17.68
N GLU A 302 3.62 6.49 -18.74
CA GLU A 302 4.24 5.98 -19.96
C GLU A 302 4.74 7.09 -20.88
N TYR A 303 4.11 8.27 -20.85
CA TYR A 303 4.51 9.39 -21.70
C TYR A 303 5.18 10.51 -20.92
N LEU A 304 4.51 11.14 -19.94
CA LEU A 304 5.04 12.34 -19.30
C LEU A 304 6.37 12.08 -18.60
N ILE A 305 6.45 11.08 -17.72
CA ILE A 305 7.67 10.85 -16.93
C ILE A 305 8.66 9.90 -17.61
N LYS A 306 8.20 8.99 -18.48
CA LYS A 306 9.07 8.01 -19.18
C LYS A 306 9.64 8.53 -20.50
N VAL A 307 8.86 9.27 -21.28
CA VAL A 307 9.26 9.73 -22.62
C VAL A 307 9.61 11.22 -22.61
N LYS A 308 8.68 12.08 -22.20
CA LYS A 308 8.83 13.54 -22.29
C LYS A 308 9.83 14.08 -21.26
N ARG A 309 9.79 13.59 -20.01
CA ARG A 309 10.65 13.99 -18.89
C ARG A 309 11.41 12.82 -18.29
N LYS A 310 12.13 12.11 -19.14
CA LYS A 310 12.93 10.93 -18.81
C LYS A 310 13.81 11.03 -17.55
N PRO A 311 14.38 12.18 -17.14
CA PRO A 311 15.12 12.27 -15.87
C PRO A 311 14.30 11.84 -14.64
N ILE A 312 12.98 12.04 -14.63
CA ILE A 312 12.10 11.62 -13.54
C ILE A 312 12.15 10.09 -13.39
N ILE A 313 11.89 9.34 -14.46
CA ILE A 313 11.90 7.88 -14.36
C ILE A 313 13.32 7.32 -14.15
N ASN A 314 14.34 7.93 -14.73
CA ASN A 314 15.73 7.54 -14.50
C ASN A 314 16.11 7.61 -13.01
N TYR A 315 15.56 8.59 -12.29
CA TYR A 315 15.71 8.68 -10.84
C TYR A 315 14.85 7.63 -10.12
N LEU A 316 13.55 7.54 -10.41
CA LEU A 316 12.62 6.67 -9.69
C LEU A 316 12.97 5.18 -9.83
N GLU A 317 13.30 4.72 -11.03
CA GLU A 317 13.57 3.31 -11.34
C GLU A 317 15.08 2.98 -11.39
N GLY A 318 15.96 4.00 -11.40
CA GLY A 318 17.39 3.82 -11.64
C GLY A 318 18.29 4.57 -10.67
N ASN A 319 19.44 5.02 -11.17
CA ASN A 319 20.47 5.76 -10.45
C ASN A 319 20.58 7.23 -10.93
N GLY A 320 19.52 7.78 -11.53
CA GLY A 320 19.46 9.20 -11.89
C GLY A 320 19.62 10.13 -10.68
N SER A 321 19.84 11.42 -10.93
CA SER A 321 19.90 12.47 -9.89
C SER A 321 18.48 12.92 -9.52
N VAL A 322 18.24 13.12 -8.22
CA VAL A 322 16.96 13.65 -7.72
C VAL A 322 16.78 15.11 -8.11
N GLU A 323 17.86 15.89 -8.18
CA GLU A 323 17.86 17.29 -8.59
C GLU A 323 17.50 17.44 -10.07
N ASP A 324 18.01 16.56 -10.93
CA ASP A 324 17.66 16.56 -12.35
C ASP A 324 16.22 16.08 -12.59
N ALA A 325 15.72 15.16 -11.76
CA ALA A 325 14.31 14.78 -11.77
C ALA A 325 13.40 15.93 -11.32
N ALA A 326 13.74 16.61 -10.23
CA ALA A 326 13.01 17.79 -9.75
C ALA A 326 13.03 18.93 -10.79
N TYR A 327 14.18 19.17 -11.43
CA TYR A 327 14.25 20.16 -12.50
C TYR A 327 13.39 19.74 -13.71
N ALA A 328 13.41 18.46 -14.11
CA ALA A 328 12.57 17.96 -15.20
C ALA A 328 11.06 18.05 -14.89
N TRP A 329 10.67 17.90 -13.62
CA TRP A 329 9.32 18.18 -13.16
C TRP A 329 8.97 19.66 -13.39
N ALA A 330 9.81 20.61 -12.95
CA ALA A 330 9.57 22.05 -13.15
C ALA A 330 9.50 22.47 -14.63
N LEU A 331 10.16 21.75 -15.53
CA LEU A 331 10.04 21.99 -16.98
C LEU A 331 8.66 21.62 -17.53
N GLU A 332 7.96 20.67 -16.91
CA GLU A 332 6.66 20.18 -17.39
C GLU A 332 5.49 20.91 -16.74
N PHE A 333 5.61 21.24 -15.45
CA PHE A 333 4.53 21.76 -14.65
C PHE A 333 4.91 23.14 -14.10
N ALA A 334 4.14 24.16 -14.46
CA ALA A 334 4.40 25.54 -14.04
C ALA A 334 4.30 25.74 -12.52
N SER A 335 3.55 24.87 -11.85
CA SER A 335 3.40 24.81 -10.39
C SER A 335 4.67 24.35 -9.67
N ALA A 336 5.60 23.69 -10.36
CA ALA A 336 6.84 23.23 -9.77
C ALA A 336 7.95 24.29 -9.82
N GLY A 337 8.57 24.52 -8.68
CA GLY A 337 9.63 25.50 -8.50
C GLY A 337 10.97 25.03 -9.07
N VAL A 338 11.69 25.97 -9.69
CA VAL A 338 13.06 25.77 -10.16
C VAL A 338 14.03 26.15 -9.03
N GLN A 339 15.07 25.33 -8.85
CA GLN A 339 16.16 25.62 -7.92
C GLN A 339 16.97 26.83 -8.40
N LYS A 340 17.45 27.65 -7.45
CA LYS A 340 18.29 28.81 -7.70
C LYS A 340 19.46 28.46 -8.62
N ALA A 341 19.77 29.39 -9.53
CA ALA A 341 20.81 29.26 -10.54
C ALA A 341 20.60 28.18 -11.61
N ARG A 342 19.49 27.42 -11.60
CA ARG A 342 19.06 26.66 -12.79
C ARG A 342 18.46 27.61 -13.83
N GLU A 343 18.53 27.21 -15.10
CA GLU A 343 17.96 27.97 -16.21
C GLU A 343 16.42 27.96 -16.13
N ILE A 344 15.80 29.09 -16.47
CA ILE A 344 14.35 29.20 -16.66
C ILE A 344 14.05 29.52 -18.13
N SER A 345 12.78 29.57 -18.51
CA SER A 345 12.38 29.89 -19.88
C SER A 345 13.04 31.18 -20.37
N ARG A 346 13.38 31.23 -21.66
CA ARG A 346 14.04 32.39 -22.25
C ARG A 346 13.18 33.65 -22.14
N ASP A 347 13.82 34.81 -22.14
CA ASP A 347 13.10 36.08 -22.07
C ASP A 347 12.23 36.28 -23.31
N PRO A 348 10.91 36.51 -23.17
CA PRO A 348 10.03 36.66 -24.32
C PRO A 348 10.25 37.97 -25.09
N ASN A 349 10.88 38.97 -24.47
CA ASN A 349 11.02 40.32 -25.02
C ASN A 349 12.49 40.69 -25.33
N GLU A 350 13.46 40.04 -24.70
CA GLU A 350 14.89 40.27 -24.91
C GLU A 350 15.58 39.18 -25.75
N TYR A 351 16.57 39.59 -26.56
CA TYR A 351 17.35 38.70 -27.42
C TYR A 351 18.83 38.74 -27.06
N GLU A 352 19.53 37.63 -27.32
CA GLU A 352 20.98 37.60 -27.23
C GLU A 352 21.61 38.51 -28.28
N ARG A 353 22.72 39.15 -27.91
CA ARG A 353 23.51 39.99 -28.81
C ARG A 353 24.93 39.44 -28.96
N ASP A 354 25.52 39.62 -30.15
CA ASP A 354 26.93 39.33 -30.40
C ASP A 354 27.84 40.43 -29.83
N ALA A 355 29.16 40.28 -30.04
CA ALA A 355 30.17 41.22 -29.55
C ALA A 355 30.01 42.64 -30.13
N ASP A 356 29.42 42.74 -31.32
CA ASP A 356 29.18 43.99 -32.05
C ASP A 356 27.80 44.61 -31.71
N GLY A 357 27.02 43.94 -30.86
CA GLY A 357 25.72 44.41 -30.38
C GLY A 357 24.53 44.03 -31.27
N HIS A 358 24.73 43.24 -32.33
CA HIS A 358 23.66 42.76 -33.20
C HIS A 358 22.93 41.58 -32.57
N ILE A 359 21.63 41.45 -32.87
CA ILE A 359 20.81 40.34 -32.39
C ILE A 359 21.29 39.03 -33.01
N LYS A 360 21.63 38.05 -32.17
CA LYS A 360 21.98 36.72 -32.64
C LYS A 360 20.78 36.04 -33.30
N ILE A 361 21.05 35.35 -34.40
CA ILE A 361 20.07 34.53 -35.13
C ILE A 361 20.53 33.07 -35.16
N ASP A 362 19.59 32.14 -35.12
CA ASP A 362 19.86 30.72 -35.27
C ASP A 362 20.05 30.32 -36.75
N ALA A 363 20.36 29.05 -36.99
CA ALA A 363 20.56 28.50 -38.34
C ALA A 363 19.30 28.60 -39.24
N ASN A 364 18.13 28.88 -38.67
CA ASN A 364 16.87 29.06 -39.37
C ASN A 364 16.46 30.55 -39.45
N TYR A 365 17.41 31.47 -39.24
CA TYR A 365 17.20 32.92 -39.25
C TYR A 365 16.22 33.45 -38.19
N LYS A 366 15.96 32.69 -37.12
CA LYS A 366 15.13 33.15 -35.99
C LYS A 366 15.99 33.84 -34.94
N LYS A 367 15.49 34.93 -34.37
CA LYS A 367 16.16 35.66 -33.28
C LYS A 367 16.28 34.78 -32.04
N ILE A 368 17.46 34.76 -31.44
CA ILE A 368 17.75 33.94 -30.26
C ILE A 368 17.35 34.71 -29.00
N HIS A 369 16.33 34.23 -28.29
CA HIS A 369 15.89 34.85 -27.04
C HIS A 369 16.93 34.70 -25.92
N LYS A 370 17.04 35.72 -25.07
CA LYS A 370 18.02 35.79 -23.99
C LYS A 370 17.77 34.71 -22.93
N ARG A 371 18.83 34.00 -22.53
CA ARG A 371 18.78 33.02 -21.45
C ARG A 371 18.54 33.69 -20.09
N ARG A 372 17.83 33.01 -19.21
CA ARG A 372 17.49 33.48 -17.87
C ARG A 372 17.72 32.39 -16.84
N TRP A 373 17.95 32.78 -15.59
CA TRP A 373 18.22 31.87 -14.49
C TRP A 373 17.33 32.22 -13.29
N ALA A 374 16.93 31.20 -12.54
CA ALA A 374 16.19 31.37 -11.30
C ALA A 374 17.04 32.16 -10.31
N LYS A 375 16.53 33.31 -9.86
CA LYS A 375 17.23 34.20 -8.92
C LYS A 375 17.20 33.67 -7.49
N GLU A 376 16.17 32.89 -7.17
CA GLU A 376 15.91 32.26 -5.88
C GLU A 376 15.23 30.90 -6.11
N ASP A 377 15.14 30.09 -5.06
CA ASP A 377 14.42 28.82 -5.12
C ASP A 377 12.91 29.08 -5.23
N GLY A 378 12.20 28.21 -5.96
CA GLY A 378 10.74 28.29 -6.05
C GLY A 378 10.23 29.24 -7.12
N VAL A 379 11.09 29.71 -8.03
CA VAL A 379 10.64 30.46 -9.21
C VAL A 379 10.10 29.48 -10.26
N SER A 380 8.92 29.73 -10.82
CA SER A 380 8.40 28.91 -11.92
C SER A 380 9.34 28.94 -13.12
N TYR A 381 9.50 27.81 -13.81
CA TYR A 381 10.27 27.77 -15.06
C TYR A 381 9.75 28.77 -16.09
N TYR A 382 8.45 29.08 -16.06
CA TYR A 382 7.80 30.00 -17.00
C TYR A 382 7.68 31.44 -16.48
N SER A 383 8.36 31.78 -15.37
CA SER A 383 8.27 33.12 -14.76
C SER A 383 8.52 34.27 -15.74
N GLY A 384 7.72 35.34 -15.63
CA GLY A 384 7.78 36.52 -16.48
C GLY A 384 6.79 36.54 -17.67
N ASP A 385 5.94 35.53 -17.81
CA ASP A 385 4.83 35.51 -18.77
C ASP A 385 3.50 36.10 -18.23
N GLY A 386 3.47 36.45 -16.93
CA GLY A 386 2.35 37.10 -16.25
C GLY A 386 1.27 36.17 -15.72
N LEU A 387 1.32 34.86 -16.00
CA LEU A 387 0.29 33.90 -15.59
C LEU A 387 0.84 32.79 -14.68
N ASN A 388 2.08 32.36 -14.91
CA ASN A 388 2.62 31.18 -14.25
C ASN A 388 3.30 31.50 -12.92
N LYS A 389 2.91 30.77 -11.87
CA LYS A 389 3.51 30.82 -10.54
C LYS A 389 3.76 29.40 -10.04
N ALA A 390 4.90 29.21 -9.39
CA ALA A 390 5.18 27.97 -8.71
C ALA A 390 4.50 27.97 -7.33
N HIS A 391 4.10 26.79 -6.92
CA HIS A 391 3.41 26.49 -5.68
C HIS A 391 4.12 25.41 -4.86
N ILE A 392 5.04 24.66 -5.49
CA ILE A 392 5.83 23.61 -4.87
C ILE A 392 7.30 24.04 -4.85
N MET A 393 7.93 23.98 -3.68
CA MET A 393 9.34 24.33 -3.54
C MET A 393 10.27 23.17 -3.95
N PRO A 394 11.49 23.45 -4.45
CA PRO A 394 12.41 22.41 -4.90
C PRO A 394 12.77 21.36 -3.84
N ASP A 395 12.89 21.77 -2.57
CA ASP A 395 13.17 20.87 -1.44
C ASP A 395 12.02 19.90 -1.18
N GLU A 396 10.77 20.39 -1.23
CA GLU A 396 9.58 19.56 -1.12
C GLU A 396 9.47 18.58 -2.29
N MET A 397 9.79 19.02 -3.51
CA MET A 397 9.81 18.16 -4.69
C MET A 397 10.84 17.02 -4.54
N ILE A 398 12.07 17.35 -4.12
CA ILE A 398 13.14 16.37 -3.88
C ILE A 398 12.69 15.34 -2.84
N LYS A 399 12.17 15.82 -1.70
CA LYS A 399 11.66 14.95 -0.63
C LYS A 399 10.59 13.99 -1.14
N LYS A 400 9.61 14.46 -1.93
CA LYS A 400 8.57 13.58 -2.47
C LYS A 400 9.06 12.59 -3.51
N LEU A 401 10.05 12.95 -4.31
CA LEU A 401 10.72 12.02 -5.22
C LEU A 401 11.45 10.92 -4.43
N GLU A 402 12.20 11.27 -3.38
CA GLU A 402 12.85 10.32 -2.47
C GLU A 402 11.85 9.39 -1.77
N GLU A 403 10.78 9.93 -1.19
CA GLU A 403 9.69 9.14 -0.60
C GLU A 403 9.10 8.16 -1.62
N SER A 404 8.88 8.61 -2.84
CA SER A 404 8.32 7.77 -3.91
C SER A 404 9.24 6.61 -4.28
N LYS A 405 10.53 6.90 -4.46
CA LYS A 405 11.53 5.88 -4.79
C LYS A 405 11.67 4.82 -3.70
N ASN A 406 11.56 5.24 -2.43
CA ASN A 406 11.68 4.35 -1.29
C ASN A 406 10.40 3.57 -0.99
N ALA A 407 9.23 4.11 -1.33
CA ALA A 407 7.95 3.43 -1.13
C ALA A 407 7.71 2.27 -2.11
N ASP A 408 8.39 2.27 -3.26
CA ASP A 408 8.29 1.21 -4.29
C ASP A 408 9.40 0.14 -4.20
N ARG A 409 10.27 0.24 -3.18
CA ARG A 409 11.26 -0.77 -2.78
C ARG A 409 10.73 -1.59 -1.62
#